data_AF-A0A1Q5R1H4-F1
#
_entry.id   AF-A0A1Q5R1H4-F1
#
_cell.length_a   1.000
_cell.length_b   1.000
_cell.length_c   1.000
_cell.angle_alpha   90.00
_cell.angle_beta   90.00
_cell.angle_gamma   90.00
#
_symmetry.space_group_name_H-M   'P 1'
#
loop_
_entity.id
_entity.type
_entity.pdbx_description
1 polymer ?
#
loop_
_entity_poly.entity_id
_entity_poly.type
_entity_poly.pdbx_seq_one_letter_code
_entity_poly.pdbx_strand_id
1 'polypeptide(L)'
;ALSAWWLAADALRGKPALAAGLGVVRSELWLRDGWSELQTSPETAEAAFTRALRLSPMDAGAWFGLASATGRFDWLNPTASKALKMSYYTGFNRSDLIAPRLLLLAQVDTTRDVELVDLLQRQIRLILTRAPELKGAIGQAYRVATDANRRIIEAQFKDANQSLPE
;
A
#
# COMPACT_ATOMS: atom_id res chain seq x y z
N ALA A 1 28.55 24.93 -22.73
CA ALA A 1 27.84 23.80 -23.35
C ALA A 1 26.53 23.59 -22.61
N LEU A 2 25.39 23.58 -23.29
CA LEU A 2 24.12 23.19 -22.66
C LEU A 2 24.23 21.72 -22.25
N SER A 3 23.74 21.37 -21.06
CA SER A 3 23.77 19.99 -20.60
C SER A 3 22.91 19.13 -21.53
N ALA A 4 23.32 17.87 -21.77
CA ALA A 4 22.54 16.93 -22.58
C ALA A 4 21.09 16.80 -22.07
N TRP A 5 20.88 16.98 -20.76
CA TRP A 5 19.57 17.01 -20.12
C TRP A 5 18.69 18.17 -20.57
N TRP A 6 19.27 19.36 -20.79
CA TRP A 6 18.52 20.53 -21.23
C TRP A 6 18.05 20.37 -22.68
N LEU A 7 18.93 19.90 -23.57
CA LEU A 7 18.59 19.61 -24.96
C LEU A 7 17.54 18.50 -25.08
N ALA A 8 17.65 17.45 -24.26
CA ALA A 8 16.62 16.40 -24.20
C ALA A 8 15.28 16.96 -23.70
N ALA A 9 15.27 17.78 -22.64
CA ALA A 9 14.04 18.37 -22.12
C ALA A 9 13.35 19.30 -23.13
N ASP A 10 14.14 20.11 -23.87
CA ASP A 10 13.62 20.99 -24.91
C ASP A 10 13.04 20.19 -26.09
N ALA A 11 13.74 19.14 -26.54
CA ALA A 11 13.25 18.24 -27.59
C ALA A 11 11.95 17.50 -27.20
N LEU A 12 11.75 17.23 -25.91
CA LEU A 12 10.55 16.59 -25.38
C LEU A 12 9.37 17.56 -25.22
N ARG A 13 9.63 18.88 -25.15
CA ARG A 13 8.60 19.91 -24.97
C ARG A 13 7.53 19.87 -26.07
N GLY A 14 7.92 19.50 -27.30
CA GLY A 14 7.00 19.33 -28.43
C GLY A 14 6.38 17.93 -28.56
N LYS A 15 6.69 16.97 -27.66
CA LYS A 15 6.28 15.56 -27.74
C LYS A 15 5.63 15.09 -26.43
N PRO A 16 4.44 15.60 -26.08
CA PRO A 16 3.83 15.38 -24.76
C PRO A 16 3.58 13.89 -24.45
N ALA A 17 3.18 13.09 -25.43
CA ALA A 17 2.97 11.64 -25.24
C ALA A 17 4.26 10.90 -24.86
N LEU A 18 5.39 11.25 -25.50
CA LEU A 18 6.67 10.62 -25.22
C LEU A 18 7.24 11.09 -23.87
N ALA A 19 7.07 12.37 -23.53
CA ALA A 19 7.40 12.89 -22.21
C ALA A 19 6.60 12.20 -21.10
N ALA A 20 5.30 11.97 -21.31
CA ALA A 20 4.44 11.23 -20.38
C ALA A 20 4.91 9.77 -20.21
N GLY A 21 5.23 9.07 -21.31
CA GLY A 21 5.75 7.71 -21.26
C GLY A 21 7.05 7.57 -20.46
N LEU A 22 7.97 8.53 -20.60
CA LEU A 22 9.18 8.57 -19.76
C LEU A 22 8.86 8.80 -18.28
N GLY A 23 7.84 9.60 -17.98
CA GLY A 23 7.35 9.79 -16.61
C GLY A 23 6.86 8.48 -15.98
N VAL A 24 6.09 7.69 -16.72
CA VAL A 24 5.60 6.37 -16.28
C VAL A 24 6.76 5.41 -15.99
N VAL A 25 7.70 5.25 -16.93
CA VAL A 25 8.86 4.37 -16.73
C VAL A 25 9.68 4.80 -15.52
N ARG A 26 9.92 6.10 -15.34
CA ARG A 26 10.64 6.61 -14.17
C ARG A 26 9.88 6.36 -12.87
N SER A 27 8.56 6.45 -12.88
CA SER A 27 7.72 6.12 -11.72
C SER A 27 7.91 4.67 -11.31
N GLU A 28 7.84 3.74 -12.26
CA GLU A 28 8.02 2.31 -11.99
C GLU A 28 9.42 1.97 -11.47
N LEU A 29 10.46 2.64 -11.99
CA LEU A 29 11.82 2.47 -11.48
C LEU A 29 11.94 2.91 -10.02
N TRP A 30 11.38 4.08 -9.66
CA TRP A 30 11.34 4.54 -8.27
C TRP A 30 10.50 3.62 -7.37
N LEU A 31 9.41 3.07 -7.89
CA LEU A 31 8.61 2.09 -7.16
C LEU A 31 9.44 0.85 -6.82
N ARG A 32 10.16 0.30 -7.81
CA ARG A 32 11.01 -0.89 -7.62
C ARG A 32 12.17 -0.63 -6.65
N ASP A 33 12.80 0.54 -6.78
CA ASP A 33 13.85 1.01 -5.87
C ASP A 33 13.33 1.11 -4.42
N GLY A 34 12.15 1.69 -4.22
CA GLY A 34 11.52 1.75 -2.91
C GLY A 34 11.27 0.38 -2.29
N TRP A 35 10.84 -0.60 -3.10
CA TRP A 35 10.67 -1.97 -2.63
C TRP A 35 12.00 -2.66 -2.28
N SER A 36 13.08 -2.42 -3.02
CA SER A 36 14.40 -2.98 -2.68
C SER A 36 14.98 -2.38 -1.40
N GLU A 37 14.71 -1.11 -1.13
CA GLU A 37 15.24 -0.40 0.04
C GLU A 37 14.41 -0.59 1.32
N LEU A 38 13.17 -1.07 1.22
CA LEU A 38 12.23 -1.14 2.34
C LEU A 38 12.76 -1.90 3.57
N GLN A 39 13.60 -2.92 3.35
CA GLN A 39 14.21 -3.69 4.44
C GLN A 39 15.56 -3.14 4.90
N THR A 40 16.22 -2.32 4.07
CA THR A 40 17.57 -1.82 4.32
C THR A 40 17.55 -0.44 4.97
N SER A 41 16.79 0.50 4.40
CA SER A 41 16.60 1.86 4.91
C SER A 41 15.17 2.33 4.59
N PRO A 42 14.27 2.34 5.59
CA PRO A 42 12.91 2.82 5.37
C PRO A 42 12.86 4.30 4.94
N GLU A 43 13.82 5.13 5.33
CA GLU A 43 13.92 6.52 4.90
C GLU A 43 14.24 6.62 3.40
N THR A 44 15.15 5.77 2.91
CA THR A 44 15.48 5.69 1.48
C THR A 44 14.29 5.17 0.68
N ALA A 45 13.60 4.14 1.22
CA ALA A 45 12.39 3.61 0.63
C ALA A 45 11.26 4.66 0.57
N GLU A 46 11.03 5.40 1.66
CA GLU A 46 10.08 6.52 1.70
C GLU A 46 10.39 7.55 0.62
N ALA A 47 11.66 7.95 0.48
CA ALA A 47 12.08 8.92 -0.52
C ALA A 47 11.87 8.39 -1.96
N ALA A 48 12.08 7.10 -2.20
CA ALA A 48 11.84 6.46 -3.48
C ALA A 48 10.33 6.36 -3.80
N PHE A 49 9.49 5.90 -2.87
CA PHE A 49 8.03 5.89 -3.05
C PHE A 49 7.46 7.28 -3.25
N THR A 50 7.97 8.29 -2.54
CA THR A 50 7.58 9.69 -2.73
C THR A 50 7.95 10.19 -4.14
N ARG A 51 9.10 9.76 -4.69
CA ARG A 51 9.47 10.07 -6.08
C ARG A 51 8.56 9.38 -7.09
N ALA A 52 8.20 8.12 -6.86
CA ALA A 52 7.22 7.41 -7.68
C ALA A 52 5.88 8.14 -7.68
N LEU A 53 5.36 8.50 -6.51
CA LEU A 53 4.07 9.19 -6.36
C LEU A 53 4.04 10.59 -7.00
N ARG A 54 5.16 11.30 -7.08
CA ARG A 54 5.23 12.57 -7.83
C ARG A 54 5.05 12.38 -9.33
N LEU A 55 5.42 11.22 -9.86
CA LEU A 55 5.33 10.89 -11.28
C LEU A 55 4.04 10.14 -11.63
N SER A 56 3.52 9.34 -10.69
CA SER A 56 2.25 8.61 -10.80
C SER A 56 1.47 8.69 -9.49
N PRO A 57 0.69 9.77 -9.27
CA PRO A 57 -0.06 9.97 -8.02
C PRO A 57 -1.17 8.92 -7.78
N MET A 58 -1.59 8.21 -8.83
CA MET A 58 -2.60 7.17 -8.77
C MET A 58 -2.02 5.77 -8.53
N ASP A 59 -0.70 5.65 -8.34
CA ASP A 59 -0.08 4.34 -8.11
C ASP A 59 -0.38 3.82 -6.70
N ALA A 60 -1.32 2.87 -6.63
CA ALA A 60 -1.73 2.23 -5.40
C ALA A 60 -0.60 1.44 -4.72
N GLY A 61 0.33 0.88 -5.50
CA GLY A 61 1.50 0.16 -5.00
C GLY A 61 2.51 1.12 -4.36
N ALA A 62 2.73 2.28 -4.97
CA ALA A 62 3.59 3.32 -4.39
C ALA A 62 3.01 3.89 -3.09
N TRP A 63 1.70 4.10 -3.01
CA TRP A 63 1.02 4.48 -1.77
C TRP A 63 1.14 3.41 -0.67
N PHE A 64 1.00 2.13 -1.03
CA PHE A 64 1.19 1.02 -0.09
C PHE A 64 2.64 0.92 0.41
N GLY A 65 3.60 1.09 -0.50
CA GLY A 65 5.02 1.14 -0.17
C GLY A 65 5.33 2.29 0.79
N LEU A 66 4.80 3.49 0.51
CA LEU A 66 4.97 4.66 1.39
C LEU A 66 4.40 4.40 2.80
N ALA A 67 3.21 3.80 2.90
CA ALA A 67 2.63 3.42 4.19
C ALA A 67 3.52 2.41 4.94
N SER A 68 4.11 1.46 4.21
CA SER A 68 4.98 0.43 4.78
C SER A 68 6.32 1.01 5.26
N ALA A 69 6.89 1.97 4.54
CA ALA A 69 8.13 2.65 4.91
C ALA A 69 7.94 3.56 6.13
N THR A 70 6.84 4.32 6.16
CA THR A 70 6.57 5.32 7.21
C THR A 70 5.92 4.74 8.47
N GLY A 71 5.36 3.53 8.41
CA GLY A 71 4.72 2.86 9.55
C GLY A 71 5.67 2.15 10.52
N ARG A 72 6.97 2.05 10.20
CA ARG A 72 7.93 1.20 10.92
C ARG A 72 8.47 1.81 12.22
N PHE A 73 8.44 3.13 12.37
CA PHE A 73 9.08 3.83 13.50
C PHE A 73 8.10 4.36 14.57
N ASP A 74 6.85 4.63 14.20
CA ASP A 74 5.79 5.05 15.11
C ASP A 74 4.50 4.39 14.63
N TRP A 75 4.04 3.32 15.30
CA TRP A 75 2.90 2.53 14.84
C TRP A 75 1.72 3.44 14.44
N LEU A 76 1.55 3.47 13.11
CA LEU A 76 0.68 4.31 12.30
C LEU A 76 0.61 5.81 12.67
N ASN A 77 1.72 6.53 12.45
CA ASN A 77 1.66 7.99 12.37
C ASN A 77 0.67 8.45 11.26
N PRO A 78 0.18 9.71 11.29
CA PRO A 78 -0.81 10.21 10.34
C PRO A 78 -0.41 10.05 8.86
N THR A 79 0.89 10.09 8.55
CA THR A 79 1.41 9.90 7.20
C THR A 79 1.20 8.47 6.72
N ALA A 80 1.52 7.48 7.54
CA ALA A 80 1.32 6.07 7.23
C ALA A 80 -0.17 5.73 7.05
N SER A 81 -1.04 6.25 7.94
CA SER A 81 -2.50 6.07 7.80
C SER A 81 -3.01 6.64 6.48
N LYS A 82 -2.65 7.90 6.18
CA LYS A 82 -3.04 8.55 4.93
C LYS A 82 -2.56 7.78 3.71
N ALA A 83 -1.29 7.34 3.70
CA ALA A 83 -0.74 6.58 2.59
C ALA A 83 -1.45 5.25 2.39
N LEU A 84 -1.79 4.54 3.47
CA LEU A 84 -2.53 3.29 3.40
C LEU A 84 -3.93 3.49 2.82
N LYS A 85 -4.66 4.52 3.27
CA LYS A 85 -5.98 4.89 2.71
C LYS A 85 -5.89 5.24 1.23
N MET A 86 -4.90 6.05 0.84
CA MET A 86 -4.66 6.39 -0.56
C MET A 86 -4.40 5.15 -1.41
N SER A 87 -3.69 4.16 -0.88
CA SER A 87 -3.50 2.89 -1.57
C SER A 87 -4.83 2.21 -1.91
N TYR A 88 -5.80 2.20 -0.99
CA TYR A 88 -7.14 1.71 -1.27
C TYR A 88 -7.89 2.59 -2.29
N TYR A 89 -7.82 3.92 -2.15
CA TYR A 89 -8.55 4.83 -3.03
C TYR A 89 -8.08 4.80 -4.48
N THR A 90 -6.78 4.63 -4.72
CA THR A 90 -6.23 4.63 -6.09
C THR A 90 -6.11 3.24 -6.69
N GLY A 91 -6.49 2.18 -5.95
CA GLY A 91 -6.42 0.80 -6.44
C GLY A 91 -7.11 -0.21 -5.54
N PHE A 92 -8.43 -0.06 -5.37
CA PHE A 92 -9.24 -0.97 -4.54
C PHE A 92 -9.32 -2.40 -5.12
N ASN A 93 -9.19 -2.54 -6.44
CA ASN A 93 -9.29 -3.81 -7.18
C ASN A 93 -7.93 -4.48 -7.43
N ARG A 94 -6.84 -3.97 -6.82
CA ARG A 94 -5.50 -4.54 -6.93
C ARG A 94 -5.42 -5.83 -6.12
N SER A 95 -5.60 -6.96 -6.79
CA SER A 95 -5.59 -8.30 -6.18
C SER A 95 -4.24 -8.62 -5.52
N ASP A 96 -3.14 -8.18 -6.14
CA ASP A 96 -1.78 -8.28 -5.63
C ASP A 96 -1.57 -7.58 -4.28
N LEU A 97 -2.44 -6.60 -3.96
CA LEU A 97 -2.34 -5.81 -2.73
C LEU A 97 -3.35 -6.22 -1.64
N ILE A 98 -4.23 -7.19 -1.89
CA ILE A 98 -5.23 -7.62 -0.90
C ILE A 98 -4.54 -8.18 0.36
N ALA A 99 -3.74 -9.22 0.19
CA ALA A 99 -3.04 -9.87 1.31
C ALA A 99 -2.06 -8.93 2.05
N PRO A 100 -1.15 -8.21 1.38
CA PRO A 100 -0.17 -7.38 2.09
C PRO A 100 -0.81 -6.16 2.78
N ARG A 101 -1.88 -5.56 2.24
CA ARG A 101 -2.61 -4.51 2.96
C ARG A 101 -3.36 -5.04 4.19
N LEU A 102 -3.89 -6.26 4.12
CA LEU A 102 -4.53 -6.91 5.27
C LEU A 102 -3.51 -7.12 6.39
N LEU A 103 -2.32 -7.62 6.05
CA LEU A 103 -1.24 -7.80 7.00
C LEU A 103 -0.82 -6.49 7.67
N LEU A 104 -0.71 -5.40 6.89
CA LEU A 104 -0.37 -4.10 7.44
C LEU A 104 -1.49 -3.56 8.35
N LEU A 105 -2.76 -3.64 7.91
CA LEU A 105 -3.92 -3.22 8.73
C LEU A 105 -4.01 -3.99 10.05
N ALA A 106 -3.72 -5.29 10.04
CA ALA A 106 -3.77 -6.11 11.24
C ALA A 106 -2.72 -5.70 12.28
N GLN A 107 -1.52 -5.31 11.85
CA GLN A 107 -0.40 -4.94 12.72
C GLN A 107 -0.55 -3.57 13.39
N VAL A 108 -1.38 -2.68 12.83
CA VAL A 108 -1.46 -1.28 13.28
C VAL A 108 -2.64 -1.05 14.22
N ASP A 109 -2.56 -0.04 15.09
CA ASP A 109 -3.69 0.36 15.94
C ASP A 109 -4.76 1.08 15.10
N THR A 110 -5.68 0.32 14.52
CA THR A 110 -6.77 0.88 13.70
C THR A 110 -7.80 1.64 14.52
N THR A 111 -7.85 1.48 15.85
CA THR A 111 -8.89 2.06 16.71
C THR A 111 -8.85 3.58 16.76
N ARG A 112 -7.71 4.17 16.38
CA ARG A 112 -7.50 5.62 16.27
C ARG A 112 -8.09 6.23 15.01
N ASP A 113 -8.55 5.40 14.07
CA ASP A 113 -9.02 5.82 12.77
C ASP A 113 -10.16 4.91 12.28
N VAL A 114 -11.40 5.38 12.43
CA VAL A 114 -12.62 4.64 12.08
C VAL A 114 -12.60 4.10 10.65
N GLU A 115 -11.96 4.82 9.73
CA GLU A 115 -11.86 4.41 8.33
C GLU A 115 -10.97 3.18 8.15
N LEU A 116 -9.92 3.02 8.97
CA LEU A 116 -9.06 1.84 8.93
C LEU A 116 -9.75 0.61 9.51
N VAL A 117 -10.58 0.80 10.54
CA VAL A 117 -11.47 -0.27 11.07
C VAL A 117 -12.40 -0.75 9.95
N ASP A 118 -13.03 0.19 9.24
CA ASP A 118 -13.90 -0.09 8.10
C ASP A 118 -13.17 -0.85 6.98
N LEU A 119 -11.94 -0.43 6.64
CA LEU A 119 -11.12 -1.08 5.63
C LEU A 119 -10.74 -2.51 6.03
N LEU A 120 -10.33 -2.73 7.28
CA LEU A 120 -10.00 -4.06 7.80
C LEU A 120 -11.20 -5.00 7.69
N GLN A 121 -12.37 -4.57 8.19
CA GLN A 121 -13.60 -5.34 8.12
C GLN A 121 -14.02 -5.66 6.68
N ARG A 122 -14.00 -4.66 5.79
CA ARG A 122 -14.37 -4.84 4.37
C ARG A 122 -13.44 -5.81 3.67
N GLN A 123 -12.13 -5.77 3.96
CA GLN A 123 -11.16 -6.66 3.34
C GLN A 123 -11.30 -8.10 3.82
N ILE A 124 -11.58 -8.31 5.12
CA ILE A 124 -11.88 -9.65 5.65
C ILE A 124 -13.16 -10.20 4.97
N ARG A 125 -14.24 -9.41 4.91
CA ARG A 125 -15.48 -9.82 4.23
C ARG A 125 -15.24 -10.14 2.76
N LEU A 126 -14.43 -9.34 2.06
CA LEU A 126 -14.06 -9.59 0.67
C LEU A 126 -13.42 -10.98 0.52
N ILE A 127 -12.45 -11.32 1.36
CA ILE A 127 -11.78 -12.62 1.33
C ILE A 127 -12.75 -13.76 1.67
N LEU A 128 -13.56 -13.60 2.73
CA LEU A 128 -14.51 -14.62 3.16
C LEU A 128 -15.60 -14.94 2.12
N THR A 129 -15.98 -13.96 1.29
CA THR A 129 -17.13 -14.07 0.37
C THR A 129 -16.75 -14.19 -1.10
N ARG A 130 -15.62 -13.60 -1.54
CA ARG A 130 -15.28 -13.47 -2.97
C ARG A 130 -13.88 -13.96 -3.34
N ALA A 131 -12.97 -14.08 -2.37
CA ALA A 131 -11.60 -14.55 -2.61
C ALA A 131 -11.18 -15.58 -1.54
N PRO A 132 -11.91 -16.70 -1.38
CA PRO A 132 -11.65 -17.67 -0.31
C PRO A 132 -10.27 -18.33 -0.39
N GLU A 133 -9.64 -18.33 -1.56
CA GLU A 133 -8.25 -18.75 -1.76
C GLU A 133 -7.26 -17.90 -0.95
N LEU A 134 -7.62 -16.67 -0.59
CA LEU A 134 -6.82 -15.78 0.25
C LEU A 134 -7.09 -15.95 1.75
N LYS A 135 -7.91 -16.92 2.19
CA LYS A 135 -8.18 -17.15 3.63
C LYS A 135 -6.91 -17.37 4.45
N GLY A 136 -5.87 -17.97 3.86
CA GLY A 136 -4.57 -18.13 4.51
C GLY A 136 -3.94 -16.79 4.93
N ALA A 137 -4.19 -15.70 4.19
CA ALA A 137 -3.74 -14.36 4.55
C ALA A 137 -4.44 -13.83 5.80
N ILE A 138 -5.71 -14.20 6.05
CA ILE A 138 -6.39 -13.83 7.30
C ILE A 138 -5.76 -14.56 8.50
N GLY A 139 -5.38 -15.83 8.35
CA GLY A 139 -4.65 -16.56 9.39
C GLY A 139 -3.30 -15.91 9.72
N GLN A 140 -2.55 -15.47 8.71
CA GLN A 140 -1.32 -14.71 8.91
C GLN A 140 -1.59 -13.37 9.60
N ALA A 141 -2.60 -12.63 9.15
CA ALA A 141 -3.01 -11.36 9.74
C ALA A 141 -3.41 -11.52 11.20
N TYR A 142 -4.18 -12.55 11.54
CA TYR A 142 -4.59 -12.86 12.91
C TYR A 142 -3.39 -13.07 13.85
N ARG A 143 -2.35 -13.77 13.37
CA ARG A 143 -1.13 -14.02 14.16
C ARG A 143 -0.35 -12.75 14.50
N VAL A 144 -0.31 -11.80 13.57
CA VAL A 144 0.41 -10.52 13.75
C VAL A 144 -0.49 -9.38 14.24
N ALA A 145 -1.79 -9.66 14.44
CA ALA A 145 -2.77 -8.63 14.78
C ALA A 145 -2.57 -8.10 16.20
N THR A 146 -2.82 -6.80 16.37
CA THR A 146 -3.08 -6.21 17.69
C THR A 146 -4.32 -6.88 18.32
N ASP A 147 -4.44 -6.84 19.65
CA ASP A 147 -5.60 -7.42 20.35
C ASP A 147 -6.94 -6.83 19.86
N ALA A 148 -6.96 -5.53 19.56
CA ALA A 148 -8.14 -4.86 19.01
C ALA A 148 -8.51 -5.42 17.63
N ASN A 149 -7.54 -5.54 16.72
CA ASN A 149 -7.78 -6.06 15.38
C ASN A 149 -8.10 -7.56 15.38
N ARG A 150 -7.55 -8.32 16.33
CA ARG A 150 -7.87 -9.72 16.52
C ARG A 150 -9.35 -9.94 16.81
N ARG A 151 -9.91 -9.14 17.72
CA ARG A 151 -11.36 -9.14 18.03
C ARG A 151 -12.21 -8.77 16.82
N ILE A 152 -11.75 -7.83 15.98
CA ILE A 152 -12.43 -7.49 14.73
C ILE A 152 -12.44 -8.69 13.78
N ILE A 153 -11.30 -9.38 13.62
CA ILE A 153 -11.21 -10.58 12.79
C ILE A 153 -12.16 -11.67 13.31
N GLU A 154 -12.12 -11.99 14.60
CA GLU A 154 -13.03 -12.96 15.25
C GLU A 154 -14.51 -12.63 14.99
N ALA A 155 -14.89 -11.36 15.15
CA ALA A 155 -16.26 -10.92 14.91
C ALA A 155 -16.68 -11.15 13.45
N GLN A 156 -15.82 -10.85 12.47
CA GLN A 156 -16.15 -11.07 11.05
C GLN A 156 -16.32 -12.56 10.70
N PHE A 157 -15.58 -13.46 11.35
CA PHE A 157 -15.78 -14.90 11.17
C PHE A 157 -17.08 -15.39 11.79
N LYS A 158 -17.40 -14.91 13.00
CA LYS A 158 -18.66 -15.19 13.66
C LYS A 158 -19.85 -14.73 12.83
N ASP A 159 -19.80 -13.50 12.31
CA ASP A 159 -20.86 -12.93 11.46
C ASP A 159 -21.03 -13.71 10.16
N ALA A 160 -19.94 -14.25 9.60
CA ALA A 160 -19.97 -15.09 8.41
C ALA A 160 -20.34 -16.56 8.68
N ASN A 161 -20.54 -16.95 9.95
CA ASN A 161 -20.72 -18.33 10.40
C ASN A 161 -19.59 -19.27 9.91
N GLN A 162 -18.34 -18.82 9.99
CA GLN A 162 -17.14 -19.56 9.61
C GLN A 162 -16.18 -19.68 10.79
N SER A 163 -15.37 -20.74 10.81
CA SER A 163 -14.29 -20.91 11.79
C SER A 163 -13.02 -20.20 11.35
N LEU A 164 -12.25 -19.70 12.32
CA LEU A 164 -10.93 -19.11 12.07
C LEU A 164 -9.99 -20.17 11.43
N PRO A 165 -9.14 -19.77 10.46
CA PRO A 165 -8.13 -20.65 9.92
C PRO A 165 -7.05 -20.93 10.98
N GLU A 166 -6.64 -22.19 11.07
CA GLU A 166 -5.54 -22.66 11.94
C GLU A 166 -4.18 -22.00 11.61
#